data_AF-A0A1F5X0X8-F1
#
_entry.id   AF-A0A1F5X0X8-F1
#
_cell.length_a   1.000
_cell.length_b   1.000
_cell.length_c   1.000
_cell.angle_alpha   90.00
_cell.angle_beta   90.00
_cell.angle_gamma   90.00
#
_symmetry.space_group_name_H-M   'P 1'
#
loop_
_entity.id
_entity.type
_entity.pdbx_description
1 polymer ?
#
loop_
_entity_poly.entity_id
_entity_poly.type
_entity_poly.pdbx_seq_one_letter_code
_entity_poly.pdbx_strand_id
1 'polypeptide(L)'
;MQKKLPKPKGKIEYDRLKKKTDVINIAANWYLVLAMKNLAEDKEKQSGTFLRSQEGLLKDLKKEHEGLTADLENLFFAYLLFAVATELMNKDEIKASEKKIASVAGDLFKALPEEEDDLLKFFEKNVPTYAEALSFFMSAKKAFSKLKWDDGFGGKPWAKIADKTIMRLHGEIDPTVFIDVVFDIEHHSGHVFDKHENIRCDGRKLRAILDAKRDGALALLYKKFTEEHKYASSYVKAYYSRGAGAKWW
;
A
#
# COMPACT_ATOMS: atom_id res chain seq x y z
N MET A 1 -23.85 -10.63 11.63
CA MET A 1 -22.52 -11.17 11.25
C MET A 1 -21.94 -10.29 10.16
N GLN A 2 -20.85 -9.56 10.42
CA GLN A 2 -20.09 -8.90 9.35
C GLN A 2 -19.53 -9.97 8.41
N LYS A 3 -19.77 -9.85 7.12
CA LYS A 3 -19.25 -10.76 6.09
C LYS A 3 -17.72 -10.63 6.09
N LYS A 4 -16.99 -11.69 6.45
CA LYS A 4 -15.52 -11.68 6.42
C LYS A 4 -15.05 -11.39 5.00
N LEU A 5 -14.16 -10.40 4.84
CA LEU A 5 -13.60 -10.03 3.54
C LEU A 5 -12.67 -11.14 3.04
N PRO A 6 -12.47 -11.27 1.70
CA PRO A 6 -11.54 -12.23 1.16
C PRO A 6 -10.11 -11.92 1.64
N LYS A 7 -9.46 -12.95 2.18
CA LYS A 7 -8.05 -12.90 2.59
C LYS A 7 -7.15 -13.10 1.36
N PRO A 8 -6.03 -12.39 1.26
CA PRO A 8 -4.97 -12.72 0.31
C PRO A 8 -4.54 -14.19 0.49
N LYS A 9 -4.28 -14.88 -0.62
CA LYS A 9 -3.83 -16.28 -0.66
C LYS A 9 -2.78 -16.45 -1.74
N GLY A 10 -1.92 -17.46 -1.58
CA GLY A 10 -0.85 -17.74 -2.54
C GLY A 10 0.47 -17.09 -2.15
N LYS A 11 1.27 -16.79 -3.19
CA LYS A 11 2.62 -16.27 -3.05
C LYS A 11 2.67 -14.75 -3.07
N ILE A 12 3.70 -14.20 -2.44
CA ILE A 12 4.06 -12.78 -2.58
C ILE A 12 4.97 -12.64 -3.80
N GLU A 13 4.72 -11.59 -4.58
CA GLU A 13 5.50 -11.27 -5.77
C GLU A 13 6.56 -10.20 -5.46
N TYR A 14 7.82 -10.63 -5.36
CA TYR A 14 8.94 -9.76 -5.04
C TYR A 14 9.54 -9.04 -6.25
N ASP A 15 9.23 -9.48 -7.48
CA ASP A 15 9.86 -8.99 -8.71
C ASP A 15 9.66 -7.50 -8.96
N ARG A 16 8.60 -6.89 -8.39
CA ARG A 16 8.38 -5.45 -8.49
C ARG A 16 9.39 -4.64 -7.70
N LEU A 17 9.95 -5.18 -6.61
CA LEU A 17 11.03 -4.51 -5.85
C LEU A 17 12.38 -4.56 -6.57
N LYS A 18 12.56 -5.46 -7.54
CA LYS A 18 13.76 -5.52 -8.39
C LYS A 18 13.78 -4.47 -9.49
N LYS A 19 12.68 -3.71 -9.66
CA LYS A 19 12.50 -2.73 -10.73
C LYS A 19 12.24 -1.37 -10.11
N LYS A 20 12.87 -0.34 -10.67
CA LYS A 20 12.60 1.04 -10.29
C LYS A 20 11.12 1.36 -10.50
N THR A 21 10.44 1.68 -9.41
CA THR A 21 9.01 1.94 -9.36
C THR A 21 8.79 3.32 -8.73
N ASP A 22 8.17 4.22 -9.48
CA ASP A 22 7.74 5.52 -8.95
C ASP A 22 6.28 5.40 -8.50
N VAL A 23 6.06 5.44 -7.19
CA VAL A 23 4.72 5.24 -6.61
C VAL A 23 3.82 6.47 -6.77
N ILE A 24 4.35 7.64 -7.14
CA ILE A 24 3.56 8.88 -7.29
C ILE A 24 2.57 8.75 -8.45
N ASN A 25 3.03 8.28 -9.61
CA ASN A 25 2.16 8.11 -10.78
C ASN A 25 1.13 7.00 -10.54
N ILE A 26 1.53 5.92 -9.87
CA ILE A 26 0.63 4.80 -9.56
C ILE A 26 -0.46 5.25 -8.57
N ALA A 27 -0.10 6.02 -7.54
CA ALA A 27 -1.06 6.60 -6.60
C ALA A 27 -2.07 7.51 -7.32
N ALA A 28 -1.58 8.44 -8.15
CA ALA A 28 -2.43 9.36 -8.91
C ALA A 28 -3.40 8.61 -9.84
N ASN A 29 -2.92 7.60 -10.55
CA ASN A 29 -3.74 6.76 -11.42
C ASN A 29 -4.80 6.00 -10.62
N TRP A 30 -4.39 5.36 -9.52
CA TRP A 30 -5.29 4.57 -8.68
C TRP A 30 -6.42 5.41 -8.08
N TYR A 31 -6.10 6.57 -7.50
CA TYR A 31 -7.12 7.47 -6.93
C TYR A 31 -8.08 8.02 -7.98
N LEU A 32 -7.60 8.38 -9.18
CA LEU A 32 -8.47 8.85 -10.26
C LEU A 32 -9.40 7.75 -10.76
N VAL A 33 -8.87 6.55 -10.99
CA VAL A 33 -9.68 5.42 -11.45
C VAL A 33 -10.71 5.03 -10.38
N LEU A 34 -10.34 5.02 -9.10
CA LEU A 34 -11.26 4.80 -7.98
C LEU A 34 -12.39 5.85 -7.96
N ALA A 35 -12.05 7.14 -8.07
CA ALA A 35 -13.04 8.22 -8.08
C ALA A 35 -14.00 8.14 -9.28
N MET A 36 -13.47 7.89 -10.49
CA MET A 36 -14.27 7.70 -11.70
C MET A 36 -15.20 6.48 -11.58
N LYS A 37 -14.69 5.35 -11.07
CA LYS A 37 -15.45 4.12 -10.86
C LYS A 37 -16.60 4.36 -9.89
N ASN A 38 -16.34 4.94 -8.72
CA ASN A 38 -17.38 5.18 -7.71
C ASN A 38 -18.48 6.10 -8.23
N LEU A 39 -18.12 7.18 -8.93
CA LEU A 39 -19.10 8.09 -9.52
C LEU A 39 -19.93 7.40 -10.60
N ALA A 40 -19.31 6.59 -11.46
CA ALA A 40 -20.00 5.82 -12.49
C ALA A 40 -20.98 4.79 -11.90
N GLU A 41 -20.60 4.09 -10.83
CA GLU A 41 -21.47 3.16 -10.10
C GLU A 41 -22.67 3.87 -9.46
N ASP A 42 -22.46 5.08 -8.94
CA ASP A 42 -23.55 5.85 -8.35
C ASP A 42 -24.52 6.38 -9.41
N LYS A 43 -24.01 6.76 -10.59
CA LYS A 43 -24.86 7.11 -11.75
C LYS A 43 -25.68 5.90 -12.22
N GLU A 44 -25.07 4.72 -12.32
CA GLU A 44 -25.75 3.46 -12.69
C GLU A 44 -26.94 3.17 -11.76
N LYS A 45 -26.77 3.35 -10.45
CA LYS A 45 -27.86 3.16 -9.48
C LYS A 45 -28.98 4.19 -9.61
N GLN A 46 -28.68 5.41 -10.08
CA GLN A 46 -29.64 6.51 -10.19
C GLN A 46 -30.43 6.47 -11.51
N SER A 47 -29.79 6.14 -12.63
CA SER A 47 -30.42 6.14 -13.95
C SER A 47 -30.94 4.73 -14.27
N GLY A 48 -32.23 4.48 -14.12
CA GLY A 48 -32.87 3.19 -14.46
C GLY A 48 -32.77 2.78 -15.94
N THR A 49 -32.13 3.58 -16.80
CA THR A 49 -31.81 3.27 -18.20
C THR A 49 -30.34 3.61 -18.47
N PHE A 50 -29.50 2.59 -18.62
CA PHE A 50 -28.07 2.73 -18.88
C PHE A 50 -27.79 2.50 -20.37
N LEU A 51 -27.06 3.41 -21.03
CA LEU A 51 -26.65 3.21 -22.42
C LEU A 51 -25.55 2.14 -22.50
N ARG A 52 -25.50 1.33 -23.56
CA ARG A 52 -24.44 0.31 -23.73
C ARG A 52 -23.01 0.87 -23.65
N SER A 53 -22.79 2.10 -24.13
CA SER A 53 -21.49 2.78 -24.04
C SER A 53 -21.10 3.12 -22.60
N GLN A 54 -22.08 3.40 -21.75
CA GLN A 54 -21.94 3.66 -20.32
C GLN A 54 -21.64 2.37 -19.56
N GLU A 55 -22.33 1.26 -19.88
CA GLU A 55 -22.01 -0.08 -19.35
C GLU A 55 -20.56 -0.49 -19.66
N GLY A 56 -20.13 -0.27 -20.91
CA GLY A 56 -18.77 -0.58 -21.35
C GLY A 56 -17.70 0.20 -20.59
N LEU A 57 -17.90 1.51 -20.40
CA LEU A 57 -16.95 2.33 -19.63
C LEU A 57 -16.89 1.91 -18.15
N LEU A 58 -18.03 1.63 -17.52
CA LEU A 58 -18.05 1.18 -16.13
C LEU A 58 -17.32 -0.16 -15.96
N LYS A 59 -17.54 -1.09 -16.89
CA LYS A 59 -16.83 -2.38 -16.91
C LYS A 59 -15.32 -2.19 -17.02
N ASP A 60 -14.87 -1.29 -17.90
CA ASP A 60 -13.45 -0.99 -18.06
C ASP A 60 -12.86 -0.36 -16.78
N LEU A 61 -13.56 0.61 -16.18
CA LEU A 61 -13.13 1.25 -14.92
C LEU A 61 -13.04 0.25 -13.76
N LYS A 62 -14.00 -0.68 -13.64
CA LYS A 62 -13.95 -1.76 -12.65
C LYS A 62 -12.73 -2.64 -12.85
N LYS A 63 -12.51 -3.10 -14.09
CA LYS A 63 -11.36 -3.94 -14.45
C LYS A 63 -10.03 -3.23 -14.18
N GLU A 64 -9.92 -1.96 -14.57
CA GLU A 64 -8.72 -1.16 -14.34
C GLU A 64 -8.46 -0.96 -12.85
N HIS A 65 -9.49 -0.61 -12.08
CA HIS A 65 -9.40 -0.46 -10.64
C HIS A 65 -8.94 -1.76 -9.96
N GLU A 66 -9.54 -2.89 -10.33
CA GLU A 66 -9.16 -4.21 -9.82
C GLU A 66 -7.70 -4.54 -10.15
N GLY A 67 -7.25 -4.28 -11.38
CA GLY A 67 -5.87 -4.50 -11.80
C GLY A 67 -4.88 -3.64 -11.01
N LEU A 68 -5.10 -2.32 -10.93
CA LEU A 68 -4.24 -1.42 -10.16
C LEU A 68 -4.23 -1.76 -8.66
N THR A 69 -5.38 -2.17 -8.12
CA THR A 69 -5.51 -2.58 -6.73
C THR A 69 -4.71 -3.84 -6.45
N ALA A 70 -4.81 -4.87 -7.29
CA ALA A 70 -4.01 -6.09 -7.15
C ALA A 70 -2.50 -5.81 -7.25
N ASP A 71 -2.11 -4.98 -8.21
CA ASP A 71 -0.71 -4.58 -8.41
C ASP A 71 -0.12 -3.84 -7.22
N LEU A 72 -0.85 -2.87 -6.67
CA LEU A 72 -0.45 -2.11 -5.49
C LEU A 72 -0.45 -2.98 -4.23
N GLU A 73 -1.45 -3.84 -4.05
CA GLU A 73 -1.53 -4.75 -2.92
C GLU A 73 -0.31 -5.68 -2.89
N ASN A 74 0.03 -6.31 -4.02
CA ASN A 74 1.22 -7.16 -4.14
C ASN A 74 2.51 -6.37 -3.85
N LEU A 75 2.65 -5.19 -4.46
CA LEU A 75 3.81 -4.31 -4.23
C LEU A 75 3.94 -3.95 -2.75
N PHE A 76 2.85 -3.57 -2.10
CA PHE A 76 2.86 -3.13 -0.71
C PHE A 76 3.14 -4.26 0.26
N PHE A 77 2.68 -5.48 0.00
CA PHE A 77 3.07 -6.62 0.83
C PHE A 77 4.57 -6.90 0.76
N ALA A 78 5.13 -6.97 -0.45
CA ALA A 78 6.57 -7.15 -0.63
C ALA A 78 7.35 -5.99 0.01
N TYR A 79 6.93 -4.75 -0.26
CA TYR A 79 7.59 -3.55 0.23
C TYR A 79 7.58 -3.44 1.75
N LEU A 80 6.42 -3.66 2.39
CA LEU A 80 6.30 -3.53 3.84
C LEU A 80 7.04 -4.65 4.58
N LEU A 81 7.19 -5.83 3.99
CA LEU A 81 8.08 -6.87 4.53
C LEU A 81 9.51 -6.34 4.58
N PHE A 82 9.98 -5.80 3.46
CA PHE A 82 11.30 -5.20 3.35
C PHE A 82 11.49 -4.07 4.36
N ALA A 83 10.64 -3.04 4.30
CA ALA A 83 10.72 -1.86 5.16
C ALA A 83 10.71 -2.23 6.66
N VAL A 84 9.84 -3.17 7.07
CA VAL A 84 9.78 -3.64 8.45
C VAL A 84 11.04 -4.42 8.85
N ALA A 85 11.59 -5.26 7.98
CA ALA A 85 12.83 -5.97 8.29
C ALA A 85 14.02 -5.03 8.38
N THR A 86 14.17 -4.08 7.46
CA THR A 86 15.23 -3.06 7.52
C THR A 86 15.19 -2.32 8.86
N GLU A 87 13.99 -2.01 9.37
CA GLU A 87 13.88 -1.41 10.69
C GLU A 87 14.28 -2.37 11.82
N LEU A 88 13.84 -3.64 11.77
CA LEU A 88 14.22 -4.66 12.76
C LEU A 88 15.72 -4.97 12.77
N MET A 89 16.43 -4.72 11.67
CA MET A 89 17.89 -4.90 11.59
C MET A 89 18.64 -3.89 12.46
N ASN A 90 18.03 -2.76 12.83
CA ASN A 90 18.56 -1.83 13.85
C ASN A 90 18.37 -2.38 15.27
N LYS A 91 18.61 -3.68 15.49
CA LYS A 91 18.38 -4.36 16.78
C LYS A 91 19.30 -3.84 17.89
N ASP A 92 20.41 -3.22 17.55
CA ASP A 92 21.35 -2.62 18.50
C ASP A 92 20.76 -1.36 19.17
N GLU A 93 19.72 -0.79 18.56
CA GLU A 93 18.93 0.33 19.10
C GLU A 93 17.88 -0.11 20.13
N ILE A 94 17.90 -1.38 20.56
CA ILE A 94 16.97 -1.92 21.55
C ILE A 94 17.54 -1.76 22.97
N LYS A 95 16.94 -0.85 23.73
CA LYS A 95 17.19 -0.62 25.17
C LYS A 95 16.50 -1.66 26.07
N ALA A 96 16.73 -2.95 25.83
CA ALA A 96 16.20 -4.04 26.63
C ALA A 96 17.26 -5.12 26.90
N SER A 97 17.11 -5.88 27.99
CA SER A 97 18.00 -7.01 28.26
C SER A 97 17.84 -8.12 27.22
N GLU A 98 18.90 -8.86 26.92
CA GLU A 98 18.87 -10.01 25.99
C GLU A 98 17.77 -11.01 26.36
N LYS A 99 17.60 -11.30 27.66
CA LYS A 99 16.53 -12.15 28.17
C LYS A 99 15.15 -11.63 27.76
N LYS A 100 14.93 -10.31 27.83
CA LYS A 100 13.67 -9.69 27.41
C LYS A 100 13.50 -9.78 25.90
N ILE A 101 14.54 -9.49 25.13
CA ILE A 101 14.55 -9.60 23.66
C ILE A 101 14.17 -11.02 23.24
N ALA A 102 14.86 -12.04 23.76
CA ALA A 102 14.58 -13.45 23.47
C ALA A 102 13.12 -13.82 23.80
N SER A 103 12.59 -13.37 24.95
CA SER A 103 11.20 -13.67 25.34
C SER A 103 10.13 -13.03 24.43
N VAL A 104 10.45 -11.89 23.82
CA VAL A 104 9.51 -11.13 23.00
C VAL A 104 9.60 -11.55 21.54
N ALA A 105 10.81 -11.51 20.98
CA ALA A 105 11.07 -11.67 19.56
C ALA A 105 11.42 -13.11 19.17
N GLY A 106 11.72 -13.99 20.12
CA GLY A 106 12.14 -15.36 19.82
C GLY A 106 13.35 -15.37 18.89
N ASP A 107 13.24 -16.06 17.77
CA ASP A 107 14.29 -16.14 16.75
C ASP A 107 14.15 -15.10 15.62
N LEU A 108 13.20 -14.17 15.70
CA LEU A 108 12.95 -13.16 14.66
C LEU A 108 14.24 -12.43 14.24
N PHE A 109 14.98 -11.88 15.20
CA PHE A 109 16.21 -11.14 14.93
C PHE A 109 17.38 -12.01 14.47
N LYS A 110 17.37 -13.31 14.80
CA LYS A 110 18.42 -14.26 14.36
C LYS A 110 18.18 -14.75 12.94
N ALA A 111 16.92 -14.78 12.52
CA ALA A 111 16.54 -15.24 11.19
C ALA A 111 16.86 -14.18 10.11
N LEU A 112 16.83 -12.90 10.48
CA LEU A 112 17.16 -11.81 9.55
C LEU A 112 18.65 -11.84 9.17
N PRO A 113 18.98 -11.54 7.91
CA PRO A 113 20.37 -11.35 7.49
C PRO A 113 21.00 -10.13 8.20
N GLU A 114 22.33 -10.08 8.20
CA GLU A 114 23.07 -8.93 8.73
C GLU A 114 23.12 -7.76 7.74
N GLU A 115 23.14 -8.05 6.44
CA GLU A 115 23.23 -7.06 5.36
C GLU A 115 21.90 -6.84 4.66
N GLU A 116 21.55 -5.56 4.41
CA GLU A 116 20.28 -5.18 3.77
C GLU A 116 20.14 -5.76 2.36
N ASP A 117 21.25 -5.85 1.61
CA ASP A 117 21.31 -6.38 0.24
C ASP A 117 20.86 -7.85 0.13
N ASP A 118 20.87 -8.58 1.25
CA ASP A 118 20.43 -9.98 1.30
C ASP A 118 18.96 -10.16 1.74
N LEU A 119 18.28 -9.09 2.16
CA LEU A 119 16.88 -9.15 2.61
C LEU A 119 15.94 -9.67 1.54
N LEU A 120 16.08 -9.22 0.30
CA LEU A 120 15.17 -9.63 -0.77
C LEU A 120 15.29 -11.14 -1.06
N LYS A 121 16.52 -11.64 -1.14
CA LYS A 121 16.80 -13.09 -1.29
C LYS A 121 16.28 -13.88 -0.08
N PHE A 122 16.44 -13.33 1.13
CA PHE A 122 15.92 -13.92 2.35
C PHE A 122 14.40 -14.08 2.26
N PHE A 123 13.66 -13.05 1.84
CA PHE A 123 12.20 -13.11 1.76
C PHE A 123 11.70 -14.06 0.67
N GLU A 124 12.33 -14.06 -0.50
CA GLU A 124 11.98 -14.99 -1.58
C GLU A 124 12.09 -16.46 -1.15
N LYS A 125 13.08 -16.75 -0.29
CA LYS A 125 13.34 -18.09 0.23
C LYS A 125 12.47 -18.45 1.44
N ASN A 126 12.33 -17.54 2.40
CA ASN A 126 11.83 -17.86 3.74
C ASN A 126 10.43 -17.29 4.04
N VAL A 127 9.94 -16.34 3.24
CA VAL A 127 8.61 -15.76 3.36
C VAL A 127 7.88 -15.73 2.00
N PRO A 128 7.80 -16.86 1.27
CA PRO A 128 7.22 -16.87 -0.07
C PRO A 128 5.70 -16.64 -0.09
N THR A 129 4.98 -16.82 1.03
CA THR A 129 3.51 -16.76 1.06
C THR A 129 2.94 -15.70 2.00
N TYR A 130 1.67 -15.34 1.76
CA TYR A 130 0.91 -14.44 2.65
C TYR A 130 0.75 -14.96 4.08
N ALA A 131 0.72 -16.28 4.27
CA ALA A 131 0.63 -16.88 5.61
C ALA A 131 1.94 -16.70 6.39
N GLU A 132 3.09 -16.88 5.73
CA GLU A 132 4.39 -16.63 6.35
C GLU A 132 4.60 -15.14 6.61
N ALA A 133 4.18 -14.27 5.68
CA ALA A 133 4.24 -12.83 5.88
C ALA A 133 3.38 -12.39 7.07
N LEU A 134 2.19 -12.96 7.24
CA LEU A 134 1.36 -12.72 8.42
C LEU A 134 2.10 -13.10 9.71
N SER A 135 2.72 -14.28 9.75
CA SER A 135 3.50 -14.73 10.91
C SER A 135 4.67 -13.78 11.22
N PHE A 136 5.36 -13.32 10.18
CA PHE A 136 6.42 -12.32 10.28
C PHE A 136 5.90 -11.00 10.87
N PHE A 137 4.84 -10.41 10.31
CA PHE A 137 4.30 -9.14 10.80
C PHE A 137 3.76 -9.25 12.23
N MET A 138 3.15 -10.38 12.63
CA MET A 138 2.71 -10.59 14.00
C MET A 138 3.90 -10.59 14.98
N SER A 139 5.01 -11.21 14.59
CA SER A 139 6.24 -11.23 15.37
C SER A 139 6.89 -9.84 15.44
N ALA A 140 6.96 -9.14 14.30
CA ALA A 140 7.47 -7.77 14.21
C ALA A 140 6.65 -6.79 15.06
N LYS A 141 5.32 -6.81 14.94
CA LYS A 141 4.40 -6.01 15.77
C LYS A 141 4.65 -6.24 17.25
N LYS A 142 4.82 -7.50 17.67
CA LYS A 142 5.11 -7.85 19.07
C LYS A 142 6.46 -7.29 19.53
N ALA A 143 7.51 -7.40 18.70
CA ALA A 143 8.83 -6.85 18.99
C ALA A 143 8.78 -5.33 19.15
N PHE A 144 8.23 -4.62 18.17
CA PHE A 144 8.07 -3.17 18.21
C PHE A 144 7.20 -2.66 19.36
N SER A 145 6.15 -3.40 19.73
CA SER A 145 5.25 -2.97 20.80
C SER A 145 5.80 -3.21 22.21
N LYS A 146 6.64 -4.23 22.40
CA LYS A 146 7.03 -4.72 23.74
C LYS A 146 8.48 -4.47 24.10
N LEU A 147 9.33 -4.14 23.14
CA LEU A 147 10.71 -3.76 23.38
C LEU A 147 10.82 -2.24 23.47
N LYS A 148 11.79 -1.77 24.23
CA LYS A 148 12.13 -0.35 24.32
C LYS A 148 13.17 -0.06 23.24
N TRP A 149 12.90 0.92 22.40
CA TRP A 149 13.77 1.32 21.29
C TRP A 149 14.36 2.70 21.57
N ASP A 150 15.47 3.02 20.92
CA ASP A 150 16.02 4.37 20.86
C ASP A 150 15.11 5.32 20.09
N ASP A 151 15.27 6.60 20.36
CA ASP A 151 14.47 7.63 19.72
C ASP A 151 14.76 7.63 18.22
N GLY A 152 13.71 7.51 17.40
CA GLY A 152 13.80 7.45 15.94
C GLY A 152 13.76 6.03 15.36
N PHE A 153 13.87 4.98 16.19
CA PHE A 153 13.89 3.59 15.73
C PHE A 153 12.70 2.78 16.26
N GLY A 154 12.18 1.87 15.44
CA GLY A 154 11.20 0.86 15.83
C GLY A 154 9.99 1.39 16.62
N GLY A 155 9.64 0.71 17.72
CA GLY A 155 8.59 1.20 18.61
C GLY A 155 7.17 1.29 17.99
N LYS A 156 6.34 2.15 18.59
CA LYS A 156 4.90 2.21 18.27
C LYS A 156 4.57 2.52 16.80
N PRO A 157 5.26 3.44 16.09
CA PRO A 157 4.97 3.70 14.68
C PRO A 157 5.13 2.46 13.80
N TRP A 158 6.22 1.71 13.99
CA TRP A 158 6.46 0.47 13.24
C TRP A 158 5.53 -0.67 13.65
N ALA A 159 5.12 -0.73 14.92
CA ALA A 159 4.05 -1.63 15.34
C ALA A 159 2.71 -1.33 14.62
N LYS A 160 2.39 -0.05 14.38
CA LYS A 160 1.18 0.37 13.63
C LYS A 160 1.28 -0.04 12.16
N ILE A 161 2.44 0.12 11.53
CA ILE A 161 2.67 -0.34 10.15
C ILE A 161 2.43 -1.84 10.04
N ALA A 162 3.06 -2.63 10.91
CA ALA A 162 2.86 -4.08 10.94
C ALA A 162 1.40 -4.47 11.21
N ASP A 163 0.70 -3.76 12.10
CA ASP A 163 -0.70 -3.98 12.41
C ASP A 163 -1.63 -3.80 11.20
N LYS A 164 -1.44 -2.73 10.41
CA LYS A 164 -2.25 -2.50 9.20
C LYS A 164 -2.10 -3.61 8.17
N THR A 165 -0.89 -4.14 8.01
CA THR A 165 -0.64 -5.28 7.14
C THR A 165 -1.32 -6.55 7.67
N ILE A 166 -1.27 -6.80 8.99
CA ILE A 166 -1.98 -7.92 9.64
C ILE A 166 -3.48 -7.82 9.41
N MET A 167 -4.08 -6.65 9.62
CA MET A 167 -5.52 -6.44 9.40
C MET A 167 -5.92 -6.82 7.97
N ARG A 168 -5.11 -6.44 6.97
CA ARG A 168 -5.39 -6.82 5.58
C ARG A 168 -5.24 -8.31 5.34
N LEU A 169 -4.16 -8.93 5.82
CA LEU A 169 -3.91 -10.38 5.70
C LEU A 169 -4.99 -11.23 6.39
N HIS A 170 -5.59 -10.71 7.47
CA HIS A 170 -6.73 -11.34 8.14
C HIS A 170 -8.08 -11.09 7.46
N GLY A 171 -8.16 -10.19 6.48
CA GLY A 171 -9.43 -9.79 5.85
C GLY A 171 -10.31 -8.93 6.77
N GLU A 172 -9.70 -8.15 7.67
CA GLU A 172 -10.38 -7.18 8.52
C GLU A 172 -10.59 -5.85 7.80
N ILE A 173 -9.70 -5.51 6.86
CA ILE A 173 -9.84 -4.40 5.92
C ILE A 173 -9.78 -4.92 4.49
N ASP A 174 -10.44 -4.21 3.57
CA ASP A 174 -10.41 -4.53 2.15
C ASP A 174 -9.15 -3.96 1.47
N PRO A 175 -8.82 -4.39 0.24
CA PRO A 175 -7.64 -3.92 -0.48
C PRO A 175 -7.61 -2.40 -0.68
N THR A 176 -8.76 -1.76 -0.93
CA THR A 176 -8.83 -0.32 -1.16
C THR A 176 -8.46 0.44 0.11
N VAL A 177 -9.01 0.04 1.26
CA VAL A 177 -8.63 0.63 2.56
C VAL A 177 -7.17 0.37 2.89
N PHE A 178 -6.64 -0.82 2.61
CA PHE A 178 -5.24 -1.13 2.86
C PHE A 178 -4.30 -0.25 2.02
N ILE A 179 -4.54 -0.14 0.71
CA ILE A 179 -3.72 0.70 -0.18
C ILE A 179 -3.75 2.16 0.27
N ASP A 180 -4.94 2.66 0.59
CA ASP A 180 -5.13 4.02 1.07
C ASP A 180 -4.30 4.31 2.32
N VAL A 181 -4.36 3.39 3.29
CA VAL A 181 -3.61 3.47 4.55
C VAL A 181 -2.10 3.40 4.30
N VAL A 182 -1.62 2.55 3.40
CA VAL A 182 -0.18 2.42 3.12
C VAL A 182 0.37 3.68 2.45
N PHE A 183 -0.41 4.36 1.62
CA PHE A 183 -0.01 5.66 1.10
C PHE A 183 0.06 6.75 2.17
N ASP A 184 -0.80 6.69 3.18
CA ASP A 184 -0.90 7.71 4.24
C ASP A 184 0.01 7.43 5.45
N ILE A 185 0.50 6.19 5.61
CA ILE A 185 1.23 5.82 6.82
C ILE A 185 2.65 6.38 6.84
N GLU A 186 2.94 7.15 7.88
CA GLU A 186 4.25 7.68 8.21
C GLU A 186 4.89 6.87 9.36
N HIS A 187 6.22 6.75 9.33
CA HIS A 187 7.02 6.41 10.51
C HIS A 187 7.46 7.70 11.21
N HIS A 188 8.51 7.66 12.04
CA HIS A 188 8.92 8.80 12.87
C HIS A 188 9.13 10.11 12.11
N SER A 189 9.84 10.07 10.97
CA SER A 189 10.35 11.28 10.30
C SER A 189 9.97 11.38 8.82
N GLY A 190 9.18 10.43 8.30
CA GLY A 190 8.86 10.37 6.88
C GLY A 190 7.83 9.32 6.52
N HIS A 191 7.52 9.26 5.22
CA HIS A 191 6.66 8.23 4.66
C HIS A 191 7.33 6.87 4.72
N VAL A 192 6.54 5.79 4.75
CA VAL A 192 7.08 4.43 4.75
C VAL A 192 7.95 4.11 3.53
N PHE A 193 7.77 4.82 2.40
CA PHE A 193 8.44 4.58 1.11
C PHE A 193 9.91 5.03 1.00
N ASP A 194 10.62 5.26 2.11
CA ASP A 194 12.02 5.68 2.12
C ASP A 194 13.03 4.55 2.38
N LYS A 195 12.55 3.31 2.51
CA LYS A 195 13.35 2.14 2.93
C LYS A 195 13.90 1.25 1.82
N HIS A 196 13.66 1.53 0.53
CA HIS A 196 14.18 0.68 -0.55
C HIS A 196 14.52 1.52 -1.78
N GLU A 197 15.74 1.40 -2.31
CA GLU A 197 16.25 2.24 -3.41
C GLU A 197 15.42 2.19 -4.71
N ASN A 198 14.89 1.01 -5.06
CA ASN A 198 14.01 0.85 -6.22
C ASN A 198 12.60 1.42 -6.04
N ILE A 199 12.20 1.79 -4.83
CA ILE A 199 10.91 2.46 -4.60
C ILE A 199 11.15 3.95 -4.45
N ARG A 200 10.78 4.69 -5.49
CA ARG A 200 10.87 6.14 -5.49
C ARG A 200 9.55 6.72 -5.04
N CYS A 201 9.60 7.53 -3.99
CA CYS A 201 8.49 8.36 -3.57
C CYS A 201 9.00 9.77 -3.27
N ASP A 202 8.36 10.79 -3.85
CA ASP A 202 8.59 12.18 -3.44
C ASP A 202 7.50 12.56 -2.44
N GLY A 203 7.86 12.66 -1.15
CA GLY A 203 6.90 12.91 -0.09
C GLY A 203 6.07 14.19 -0.25
N ARG A 204 6.61 15.24 -0.90
CA ARG A 204 5.83 16.46 -1.18
C ARG A 204 4.76 16.20 -2.23
N LYS A 205 5.10 15.43 -3.28
CA LYS A 205 4.14 15.03 -4.32
C LYS A 205 3.08 14.08 -3.77
N LEU A 206 3.48 13.11 -2.95
CA LEU A 206 2.54 12.19 -2.30
C LEU A 206 1.57 12.96 -1.41
N ARG A 207 2.05 13.90 -0.59
CA ARG A 207 1.19 14.77 0.23
C ARG A 207 0.20 15.57 -0.62
N ALA A 208 0.65 16.15 -1.73
CA ALA A 208 -0.23 16.86 -2.67
C ALA A 208 -1.33 15.94 -3.26
N ILE A 209 -1.02 14.67 -3.53
CA ILE A 209 -2.00 13.67 -3.96
C ILE A 209 -3.00 13.37 -2.84
N LEU A 210 -2.53 13.13 -1.62
CA LEU A 210 -3.37 12.80 -0.47
C LEU A 210 -4.30 13.96 -0.08
N ASP A 211 -3.79 15.19 -0.08
CA ASP A 211 -4.59 16.41 0.16
C ASP A 211 -5.67 16.56 -0.92
N ALA A 212 -5.32 16.37 -2.20
CA ALA A 212 -6.30 16.43 -3.29
C ALA A 212 -7.40 15.37 -3.16
N LYS A 213 -7.07 14.17 -2.69
CA LYS A 213 -8.03 13.09 -2.44
C LYS A 213 -8.93 13.37 -1.24
N ARG A 214 -8.40 13.99 -0.18
CA ARG A 214 -9.22 14.41 0.97
C ARG A 214 -10.24 15.48 0.58
N ASP A 215 -9.82 16.44 -0.24
CA ASP A 215 -10.57 17.68 -0.46
C ASP A 215 -11.40 17.69 -1.76
N GLY A 216 -11.15 16.75 -2.68
CA GLY A 216 -11.52 16.92 -4.09
C GLY A 216 -12.67 16.06 -4.61
N ALA A 217 -13.65 16.73 -5.22
CA ALA A 217 -14.48 16.14 -6.26
C ALA A 217 -13.62 15.68 -7.45
N LEU A 218 -14.11 14.72 -8.25
CA LEU A 218 -13.38 14.13 -9.38
C LEU A 218 -12.73 15.18 -10.32
N ALA A 219 -13.44 16.28 -10.61
CA ALA A 219 -12.91 17.36 -11.45
C ALA A 219 -11.66 18.03 -10.85
N LEU A 220 -11.63 18.25 -9.53
CA LEU A 220 -10.48 18.83 -8.84
C LEU A 220 -9.30 17.85 -8.84
N LEU A 221 -9.56 16.57 -8.58
CA LEU A 221 -8.56 15.51 -8.66
C LEU A 221 -7.93 15.46 -10.05
N TYR A 222 -8.76 15.46 -11.10
CA TYR A 222 -8.29 15.43 -12.48
C TYR A 222 -7.40 16.62 -12.78
N LYS A 223 -7.85 17.85 -12.48
CA LYS A 223 -7.09 19.07 -12.67
C LYS A 223 -5.72 18.99 -11.99
N LYS A 224 -5.70 18.66 -10.69
CA LYS A 224 -4.45 18.56 -9.91
C LYS A 224 -3.50 17.53 -10.50
N PHE A 225 -3.99 16.34 -10.80
CA PHE A 225 -3.12 15.22 -11.20
C PHE A 225 -2.68 15.27 -12.66
N THR A 226 -3.42 15.95 -13.53
CA THR A 226 -3.15 15.94 -14.98
C THR A 226 -2.63 17.26 -15.52
N GLU A 227 -3.13 18.40 -15.02
CA GLU A 227 -2.83 19.73 -15.53
C GLU A 227 -1.75 20.41 -14.68
N GLU A 228 -1.97 20.50 -13.37
CA GLU A 228 -1.06 21.20 -12.44
C GLU A 228 0.22 20.41 -12.21
N HIS A 229 0.09 19.12 -11.93
CA HIS A 229 1.21 18.30 -11.49
C HIS A 229 1.70 17.24 -12.49
N LYS A 230 0.86 16.87 -13.46
CA LYS A 230 1.18 15.91 -14.54
C LYS A 230 1.64 14.52 -14.03
N TYR A 231 1.05 14.04 -12.94
CA TYR A 231 1.30 12.71 -12.36
C TYR A 231 0.54 11.58 -13.06
N ALA A 232 -0.67 11.86 -13.56
CA ALA A 232 -1.50 10.80 -14.12
C ALA A 232 -1.11 10.42 -15.55
N SER A 233 -1.12 9.11 -15.81
CA SER A 233 -0.80 8.50 -17.10
C SER A 233 -1.84 8.84 -18.18
N SER A 234 -1.42 8.79 -19.44
CA SER A 234 -2.29 9.09 -20.60
C SER A 234 -3.54 8.23 -20.68
N TYR A 235 -3.45 6.94 -20.32
CA TYR A 235 -4.60 6.04 -20.36
C TYR A 235 -5.69 6.42 -19.33
N VAL A 236 -5.31 6.94 -18.15
CA VAL A 236 -6.27 7.44 -17.15
C VAL A 236 -6.97 8.69 -17.68
N LYS A 237 -6.25 9.56 -18.40
CA LYS A 237 -6.86 10.70 -19.09
C LYS A 237 -7.87 10.26 -20.14
N ALA A 238 -7.61 9.15 -20.85
CA ALA A 238 -8.56 8.60 -21.81
C ALA A 238 -9.86 8.11 -21.15
N TYR A 239 -9.79 7.47 -19.98
CA TYR A 239 -10.98 7.12 -19.21
C TYR A 239 -11.78 8.36 -18.78
N TYR A 240 -11.08 9.40 -18.31
CA TYR A 240 -11.72 10.66 -17.95
C TYR A 240 -12.48 11.28 -19.12
N SER A 241 -11.84 11.39 -20.29
CA SER A 241 -12.46 11.94 -21.50
C SER A 241 -13.66 11.13 -21.97
N ARG A 242 -13.62 9.79 -21.86
CA ARG A 242 -14.76 8.92 -22.20
C ARG A 242 -15.96 9.19 -21.30
N GLY A 243 -15.76 9.35 -19.98
CA GLY A 243 -16.87 9.64 -19.06
C GLY A 243 -17.43 11.05 -19.19
N ALA A 244 -16.58 12.03 -19.49
CA ALA A 244 -17.03 13.39 -19.84
C ALA A 244 -17.89 13.38 -21.13
N GLY A 245 -17.46 12.66 -22.16
CA GLY A 245 -18.25 12.46 -23.38
C GLY A 245 -19.58 11.74 -23.15
N ALA A 246 -19.63 10.85 -22.15
CA ALA A 246 -20.83 10.17 -21.69
C ALA A 246 -21.70 10.98 -20.71
N LYS A 247 -21.30 12.22 -20.39
CA LYS A 247 -21.97 13.14 -19.45
C LYS A 247 -22.13 12.57 -18.02
N TRP A 248 -21.15 11.80 -17.55
CA TRP A 248 -21.11 11.35 -16.15
C TRP A 248 -20.53 12.38 -15.19
N TRP A 249 -19.66 13.24 -15.69
CA TRP A 249 -19.05 14.40 -15.02
C TRP A 249 -18.78 15.52 -16.03
#